data_AF-A0A2Z4RK41-F1
#
_entry.id   AF-A0A2Z4RK41-F1
#
_cell.length_a   1.000
_cell.length_b   1.000
_cell.length_c   1.000
_cell.angle_alpha   90.00
_cell.angle_beta   90.00
_cell.angle_gamma   90.00
#
_symmetry.space_group_name_H-M   'P 1'
#
loop_
_entity.id
_entity.type
_entity.pdbx_description
1 polymer ?
#
loop_
_entity_poly.entity_id
_entity_poly.type
_entity_poly.pdbx_seq_one_letter_code
_entity_poly.pdbx_strand_id
1 'polypeptide(L)'
;MSENRFKIVFDGTLLPGVDITTAKRNLAALYKSEVTAVERLFSGRPVTLKRDLSQADAQAYLHALKNTGIDARIEPETSIELSLSDVHHDGPVATPIEPESPYAPPRANVGESVPGFATLKPFSVEGRIGRLRFLAWTMVLSLVTLPIVGVFALIGLGLVSSDSTTGLIIGGIFAFFLFLAFLIISILFTVQRLHDIGWSGWLWLLNLVPFVGSFFPLVITVVPGNTGTNRYGPPPPPNSTAVKVLCSLWIVLIGLGFVGAMMGGISTIQQEYESSLESSYESGPVVTDEIDVESESPANSTDDAAEPAQPPVDSAQE
;
A
#
# COMPACT_ATOMS: atom_id res chain seq x y z
N MET A 1 -11.67 -31.95 -1.18
CA MET A 1 -12.11 -33.27 -0.69
C MET A 1 -11.15 -33.65 0.41
N SER A 2 -11.52 -33.51 1.68
CA SER A 2 -10.73 -33.99 2.80
C SER A 2 -10.70 -35.52 2.71
N GLU A 3 -9.52 -36.09 2.47
CA GLU A 3 -9.37 -37.55 2.49
C GLU A 3 -9.51 -38.03 3.93
N ASN A 4 -10.47 -38.92 4.20
CA ASN A 4 -10.63 -39.53 5.51
C ASN A 4 -9.33 -40.27 5.88
N ARG A 5 -8.63 -39.77 6.90
CA ARG A 5 -7.44 -40.41 7.46
C ARG A 5 -7.85 -41.38 8.57
N PHE A 6 -7.08 -42.46 8.72
CA PHE A 6 -7.36 -43.53 9.67
C PHE A 6 -6.15 -43.79 10.57
N LYS A 7 -6.42 -44.21 11.80
CA LYS A 7 -5.40 -44.67 12.76
C LYS A 7 -5.68 -46.11 13.15
N ILE A 8 -4.63 -46.85 13.49
CA ILE A 8 -4.73 -48.23 13.98
C ILE A 8 -4.49 -48.24 15.49
N VAL A 9 -5.45 -48.79 16.22
CA VAL A 9 -5.45 -48.87 17.68
C VAL A 9 -5.36 -50.33 18.11
N PHE A 10 -4.48 -50.60 19.07
CA PHE A 10 -4.28 -51.89 19.70
C PHE A 10 -4.51 -51.75 21.20
N ASP A 11 -5.34 -52.60 21.78
CA ASP A 11 -5.73 -52.52 23.20
C ASP A 11 -5.16 -53.65 24.08
N GLY A 12 -4.22 -54.44 23.53
CA GLY A 12 -3.59 -55.54 24.25
C GLY A 12 -4.32 -56.88 24.09
N THR A 13 -5.39 -56.94 23.30
CA THR A 13 -6.16 -58.17 23.07
C THR A 13 -5.53 -59.08 22.01
N LEU A 14 -5.62 -60.39 22.23
CA LEU A 14 -5.03 -61.43 21.36
C LEU A 14 -6.13 -62.19 20.63
N LEU A 15 -5.81 -62.69 19.43
CA LEU A 15 -6.71 -63.56 18.71
C LEU A 15 -6.85 -64.93 19.41
N PRO A 16 -8.03 -65.58 19.34
CA PRO A 16 -8.25 -66.89 19.96
C PRO A 16 -7.20 -67.92 19.54
N GLY A 17 -6.55 -68.57 20.50
CA GLY A 17 -5.57 -69.64 20.25
C GLY A 17 -4.11 -69.19 20.09
N VAL A 18 -3.80 -67.90 20.27
CA VAL A 18 -2.41 -67.40 20.25
C VAL A 18 -1.92 -67.08 21.66
N ASP A 19 -0.78 -67.65 22.04
CA ASP A 19 -0.13 -67.34 23.31
C ASP A 19 0.58 -65.97 23.29
N ILE A 20 0.55 -65.26 24.43
CA ILE A 20 1.11 -63.92 24.58
C ILE A 20 2.60 -63.84 24.24
N THR A 21 3.37 -64.89 24.54
CA THR A 21 4.82 -64.92 24.26
C THR A 21 5.09 -65.00 22.75
N THR A 22 4.24 -65.72 22.02
CA THR A 22 4.33 -65.90 20.57
C THR A 22 3.88 -64.64 19.85
N ALA A 23 2.79 -64.00 20.30
CA ALA A 23 2.32 -62.73 19.75
C ALA A 23 3.36 -61.60 19.91
N LYS A 24 4.00 -61.48 21.09
CA LYS A 24 5.08 -60.50 21.33
C LYS A 24 6.24 -60.69 20.36
N ARG A 25 6.67 -61.95 20.13
CA ARG A 25 7.78 -62.28 19.21
C ARG A 25 7.43 -61.94 17.76
N ASN A 26 6.22 -62.29 17.32
CA ASN A 26 5.77 -62.05 15.94
C ASN A 26 5.60 -60.54 15.67
N LEU A 27 5.10 -59.79 16.65
CA LEU A 27 4.93 -58.34 16.54
C LEU A 27 6.29 -57.61 16.55
N ALA A 28 7.23 -58.06 17.38
CA ALA A 28 8.61 -57.57 17.36
C ALA A 28 9.28 -57.79 15.99
N ALA A 29 9.06 -58.97 15.38
CA ALA A 29 9.57 -59.27 14.04
C ALA A 29 8.93 -58.38 12.96
N LEU A 30 7.62 -58.16 13.01
CA LEU A 30 6.90 -57.32 12.03
C LEU A 30 7.38 -55.87 12.05
N TYR A 31 7.58 -55.30 13.23
CA TYR A 31 8.03 -53.90 13.39
C TYR A 31 9.56 -53.74 13.46
N LYS A 32 10.33 -54.84 13.32
CA LYS A 32 11.79 -54.87 13.50
C LYS A 32 12.23 -54.19 14.81
N SER A 33 11.50 -54.47 15.89
CA SER A 33 11.68 -53.86 17.20
C SER A 33 12.08 -54.91 18.24
N GLU A 34 12.54 -54.47 19.41
CA GLU A 34 12.89 -55.36 20.52
C GLU A 34 11.64 -55.86 21.25
N VAL A 35 11.68 -57.11 21.73
CA VAL A 35 10.57 -57.75 22.46
C VAL A 35 10.20 -56.96 23.73
N THR A 36 11.18 -56.30 24.37
CA THR A 36 11.01 -55.43 25.55
C THR A 36 10.27 -54.12 25.23
N ALA A 37 10.43 -53.57 24.03
CA ALA A 37 9.71 -52.38 23.58
C ALA A 37 8.24 -52.72 23.27
N VAL A 38 8.03 -53.88 22.65
CA VAL A 38 6.69 -54.41 22.34
C VAL A 38 5.91 -54.75 23.61
N GLU A 39 6.56 -55.26 24.66
CA GLU A 39 5.90 -55.56 25.93
C GLU A 39 5.17 -54.36 26.55
N ARG A 40 5.68 -53.15 26.36
CA ARG A 40 5.04 -51.91 26.84
C ARG A 40 3.69 -51.63 26.16
N LEU A 41 3.47 -52.18 24.96
CA LEU A 41 2.21 -52.05 24.22
C LEU A 41 1.10 -52.96 24.78
N PHE A 42 1.45 -54.01 25.53
CA PHE A 42 0.51 -54.93 26.18
C PHE A 42 0.13 -54.48 27.59
N SER A 43 0.08 -53.17 27.84
CA SER A 43 -0.26 -52.57 29.15
C SER A 43 -1.77 -52.53 29.43
N GLY A 44 -2.61 -53.08 28.54
CA GLY A 44 -4.07 -53.12 28.66
C GLY A 44 -4.77 -51.78 28.39
N ARG A 45 -4.01 -50.76 27.95
CA ARG A 45 -4.55 -49.47 27.50
C ARG A 45 -4.53 -49.41 25.96
N PRO A 46 -5.50 -48.76 25.31
CA PRO A 46 -5.47 -48.55 23.87
C PRO A 46 -4.23 -47.73 23.47
N VAL A 47 -3.35 -48.32 22.67
CA VAL A 47 -2.16 -47.69 22.11
C VAL A 47 -2.33 -47.54 20.59
N THR A 48 -2.02 -46.36 20.07
CA THR A 48 -1.98 -46.10 18.64
C THR A 48 -0.67 -46.61 18.05
N LEU A 49 -0.74 -47.55 17.10
CA LEU A 49 0.44 -48.12 16.44
C LEU A 49 0.90 -47.27 15.25
N LYS A 50 -0.06 -46.76 14.46
CA LYS A 50 0.19 -45.94 13.27
C LYS A 50 -0.99 -45.00 13.02
N ARG A 51 -0.69 -43.78 12.57
CA ARG A 51 -1.62 -42.67 12.33
C ARG A 51 -1.52 -42.18 10.89
N ASP A 52 -2.47 -41.35 10.48
CA ASP A 52 -2.50 -40.68 9.17
C ASP A 52 -2.50 -41.64 7.96
N LEU A 53 -3.16 -42.79 8.07
CA LEU A 53 -3.21 -43.78 6.99
C LEU A 53 -4.39 -43.53 6.05
N SER A 54 -4.20 -43.81 4.75
CA SER A 54 -5.30 -43.94 3.80
C SER A 54 -6.14 -45.19 4.12
N GLN A 55 -7.37 -45.28 3.62
CA GLN A 55 -8.22 -46.46 3.86
C GLN A 55 -7.57 -47.77 3.34
N ALA A 56 -6.94 -47.72 2.16
CA ALA A 56 -6.29 -48.86 1.55
C ALA A 56 -5.07 -49.32 2.39
N ASP A 57 -4.26 -48.36 2.85
CA ASP A 57 -3.10 -48.67 3.68
C ASP A 57 -3.51 -49.20 5.06
N ALA A 58 -4.52 -48.60 5.68
CA ALA A 58 -5.03 -49.04 6.97
C ALA A 58 -5.52 -50.50 6.94
N GLN A 59 -6.18 -50.91 5.86
CA GLN A 59 -6.59 -52.31 5.65
C GLN A 59 -5.39 -53.25 5.47
N ALA A 60 -4.38 -52.84 4.68
CA ALA A 60 -3.16 -53.62 4.49
C ALA A 60 -2.40 -53.84 5.80
N TYR A 61 -2.30 -52.79 6.63
CA TYR A 61 -1.69 -52.88 7.96
C TYR A 61 -2.50 -53.76 8.92
N LEU A 62 -3.83 -53.67 8.94
CA LEU A 62 -4.67 -54.53 9.77
C LEU A 62 -4.52 -56.01 9.39
N HIS A 63 -4.40 -56.32 8.09
CA HIS A 63 -4.14 -57.68 7.62
C HIS A 63 -2.79 -58.20 8.11
N ALA A 64 -1.73 -57.38 8.04
CA ALA A 64 -0.41 -57.73 8.56
C ALA A 64 -0.42 -57.99 10.08
N LEU A 65 -1.19 -57.19 10.85
CA LEU A 65 -1.29 -57.34 12.29
C LEU A 65 -2.07 -58.59 12.71
N LYS A 66 -3.14 -58.95 11.98
CA LYS A 66 -3.87 -60.22 12.21
C LYS A 66 -2.96 -61.44 12.08
N ASN A 67 -2.04 -61.43 11.11
CA ASN A 67 -1.07 -62.51 10.92
C ASN A 67 -0.06 -62.64 12.08
N THR A 68 0.07 -61.62 12.93
CA THR A 68 0.90 -61.68 14.15
C THR A 68 0.15 -62.19 15.38
N GLY A 69 -1.16 -62.43 15.27
CA GLY A 69 -1.99 -62.97 16.36
C GLY A 69 -2.57 -61.94 17.31
N ILE A 70 -2.52 -60.65 16.96
CA ILE A 70 -3.12 -59.56 17.75
C ILE A 70 -4.44 -59.09 17.15
N ASP A 71 -5.35 -58.62 18.00
CA ASP A 71 -6.59 -57.97 17.55
C ASP A 71 -6.40 -56.45 17.55
N ALA A 72 -6.41 -55.85 16.36
CA ALA A 72 -6.21 -54.42 16.15
C ALA A 72 -7.39 -53.86 15.35
N ARG A 73 -7.83 -52.65 15.70
CA ARG A 73 -8.98 -52.00 15.08
C ARG A 73 -8.57 -50.73 14.34
N ILE A 74 -9.30 -50.44 13.26
CA ILE A 74 -9.18 -49.19 12.52
C ILE A 74 -10.18 -48.21 13.13
N GLU A 75 -9.69 -47.04 13.55
CA GLU A 75 -10.53 -45.93 13.97
C GLU A 75 -10.36 -44.76 12.98
N PRO A 76 -11.44 -44.06 12.59
CA PRO A 76 -11.31 -42.84 11.81
C PRO A 76 -10.57 -41.80 12.64
N GLU A 77 -9.54 -41.20 12.06
CA GLU A 77 -8.81 -40.09 12.66
C GLU A 77 -9.42 -38.80 12.11
N THR A 78 -10.30 -38.17 12.89
CA THR A 78 -10.76 -36.82 12.59
C THR A 78 -9.54 -35.92 12.67
N SER A 79 -9.07 -35.44 11.52
CA SER A 79 -8.05 -34.40 11.44
C SER A 79 -8.60 -33.19 12.19
N ILE A 80 -8.11 -32.96 13.41
CA ILE A 80 -8.25 -31.66 14.07
C ILE A 80 -7.30 -30.73 13.33
N GLU A 81 -7.69 -30.31 12.12
CA GLU A 81 -7.15 -29.07 11.58
C GLU A 81 -7.67 -27.99 12.52
N LEU A 82 -6.77 -27.31 13.24
CA LEU A 82 -7.07 -26.02 13.86
C LEU A 82 -7.28 -25.00 12.74
N SER A 83 -8.38 -25.18 12.02
CA SER A 83 -8.94 -24.23 11.07
C SER A 83 -9.45 -23.06 11.91
N LEU A 84 -8.69 -21.96 11.90
CA LEU A 84 -9.12 -20.66 12.45
C LEU A 84 -10.43 -20.16 11.81
N SER A 85 -10.90 -20.83 10.74
CA SER A 85 -12.16 -20.58 10.03
C SER A 85 -13.39 -21.16 10.74
N ASP A 86 -13.23 -22.15 11.63
CA ASP A 86 -14.35 -22.79 12.35
C ASP A 86 -14.61 -22.16 13.73
N VAL A 87 -14.14 -20.93 13.94
CA VAL A 87 -14.74 -20.06 14.96
C VAL A 87 -16.11 -19.67 14.43
N HIS A 88 -17.12 -20.51 14.72
CA HIS A 88 -18.51 -20.06 14.71
C HIS A 88 -18.53 -18.78 15.55
N HIS A 89 -18.70 -17.63 14.91
CA HIS A 89 -19.09 -16.40 15.59
C HIS A 89 -20.53 -16.61 16.03
N ASP A 90 -20.71 -17.43 17.06
CA ASP A 90 -21.89 -17.33 17.88
C ASP A 90 -21.93 -15.88 18.37
N GLY A 91 -22.99 -15.17 17.97
CA GLY A 91 -23.39 -13.93 18.63
C GLY A 91 -23.40 -14.15 20.15
N PRO A 92 -23.33 -13.07 20.95
CA PRO A 92 -22.86 -13.10 22.34
C PRO A 92 -23.34 -14.36 23.05
N VAL A 93 -22.44 -15.34 23.17
CA VAL A 93 -22.70 -16.58 23.87
C VAL A 93 -22.99 -16.14 25.29
N ALA A 94 -24.27 -16.20 25.67
CA ALA A 94 -24.66 -16.12 27.05
C ALA A 94 -23.82 -17.17 27.77
N THR A 95 -22.93 -16.71 28.64
CA THR A 95 -22.11 -17.54 29.52
C THR A 95 -22.98 -18.69 30.03
N PRO A 96 -22.66 -19.96 29.72
CA PRO A 96 -23.31 -21.07 30.39
C PRO A 96 -23.13 -20.84 31.88
N ILE A 97 -24.23 -20.64 32.59
CA ILE A 97 -24.23 -20.46 34.04
C ILE A 97 -23.94 -21.85 34.62
N GLU A 98 -22.68 -22.26 34.59
CA GLU A 98 -22.20 -23.43 35.31
C GLU A 98 -22.33 -23.12 36.81
N PRO A 99 -22.97 -24.00 37.61
CA PRO A 99 -23.07 -23.79 39.04
C PRO A 99 -21.66 -23.70 39.64
N GLU A 100 -21.40 -22.64 40.40
CA GLU A 100 -20.13 -22.35 41.06
C GLU A 100 -19.66 -23.57 41.87
N SER A 101 -18.73 -24.35 41.32
CA SER A 101 -18.14 -25.48 42.03
C SER A 101 -17.11 -24.94 43.02
N PRO A 102 -17.19 -25.29 44.33
CA PRO A 102 -16.27 -24.83 45.37
C PRO A 102 -14.80 -25.19 45.16
N TYR A 103 -14.49 -26.07 44.20
CA TYR A 103 -13.14 -26.52 43.86
C TYR A 103 -12.67 -26.00 42.48
N ALA A 104 -13.33 -24.99 41.93
CA ALA A 104 -12.90 -24.41 40.66
C ALA A 104 -11.52 -23.72 40.82
N PRO A 105 -10.53 -24.04 39.97
CA PRO A 105 -9.24 -23.36 40.00
C PRO A 105 -9.41 -21.88 39.64
N PRO A 106 -8.60 -20.96 40.19
CA PRO A 106 -8.67 -19.54 39.87
C PRO A 106 -8.42 -19.34 38.37
N ARG A 107 -9.44 -18.84 37.66
CA ARG A 107 -9.32 -18.48 36.24
C ARG A 107 -8.64 -17.12 36.15
N ALA A 108 -7.40 -17.08 35.66
CA ALA A 108 -6.80 -15.84 35.19
C ALA A 108 -7.49 -15.47 33.86
N ASN A 109 -7.96 -14.23 33.74
CA ASN A 109 -8.46 -13.71 32.47
C ASN A 109 -7.26 -13.47 31.54
N VAL A 110 -6.73 -14.55 30.97
CA VAL A 110 -5.59 -14.51 30.05
C VAL A 110 -6.09 -14.18 28.64
N GLY A 111 -6.08 -12.89 28.33
CA GLY A 111 -6.45 -12.37 27.01
C GLY A 111 -7.85 -11.79 27.02
N GLU A 112 -7.92 -10.46 27.09
CA GLU A 112 -9.05 -9.76 26.51
C GLU A 112 -9.07 -10.14 25.03
N SER A 113 -10.19 -10.65 24.51
CA SER A 113 -10.33 -11.04 23.11
C SER A 113 -10.27 -9.80 22.24
N VAL A 114 -9.07 -9.37 21.89
CA VAL A 114 -8.87 -8.21 21.02
C VAL A 114 -9.54 -8.53 19.68
N PRO A 115 -10.55 -7.75 19.26
CA PRO A 115 -11.24 -8.02 18.01
C PRO A 115 -10.24 -8.04 16.87
N GLY A 116 -10.35 -9.02 15.97
CA GLY A 116 -9.39 -9.21 14.88
C GLY A 116 -9.26 -7.99 13.96
N PHE A 117 -10.31 -7.17 13.88
CA PHE A 117 -10.31 -5.92 13.12
C PHE A 117 -10.93 -4.77 13.91
N ALA A 118 -10.40 -3.56 13.71
CA ALA A 118 -10.95 -2.33 14.28
C ALA A 118 -12.23 -1.90 13.56
N THR A 119 -13.16 -1.30 14.29
CA THR A 119 -14.30 -0.58 13.69
C THR A 119 -13.81 0.73 13.07
N LEU A 120 -14.29 1.06 11.87
CA LEU A 120 -13.88 2.27 11.16
C LEU A 120 -14.59 3.50 11.75
N LYS A 121 -13.82 4.49 12.19
CA LYS A 121 -14.32 5.77 12.71
C LYS A 121 -13.74 6.94 11.89
N PRO A 122 -14.27 7.23 10.69
CA PRO A 122 -13.67 8.19 9.76
C PRO A 122 -13.49 9.61 10.31
N PHE A 123 -14.34 10.05 11.23
CA PHE A 123 -14.34 11.42 11.77
C PHE A 123 -13.79 11.51 13.20
N SER A 124 -13.06 10.50 13.65
CA SER A 124 -12.43 10.44 14.97
C SER A 124 -10.91 10.49 14.84
N VAL A 125 -10.23 10.91 15.90
CA VAL A 125 -8.75 10.84 15.97
C VAL A 125 -8.29 9.44 16.36
N GLU A 126 -9.18 8.67 17.00
CA GLU A 126 -8.97 7.28 17.38
C GLU A 126 -9.21 6.34 16.19
N GLY A 127 -8.28 5.41 16.01
CA GLY A 127 -8.36 4.38 14.98
C GLY A 127 -7.25 4.48 13.95
N ARG A 128 -7.36 3.61 12.95
CA ARG A 128 -6.32 3.33 11.96
C ARG A 128 -6.95 3.19 10.59
N ILE A 129 -6.31 3.77 9.58
CA ILE A 129 -6.68 3.52 8.19
C ILE A 129 -5.49 3.06 7.35
N GLY A 130 -5.69 1.96 6.63
CA GLY A 130 -4.71 1.43 5.69
C GLY A 130 -4.51 2.35 4.49
N ARG A 131 -3.35 2.22 3.82
CA ARG A 131 -2.95 3.05 2.67
C ARG A 131 -4.01 3.16 1.56
N LEU A 132 -4.68 2.06 1.22
CA LEU A 132 -5.71 2.06 0.17
C LEU A 132 -6.93 2.87 0.59
N ARG A 133 -7.40 2.68 1.83
CA ARG A 133 -8.54 3.42 2.34
C ARG A 133 -8.23 4.90 2.51
N PHE A 134 -7.01 5.24 2.95
CA PHE A 134 -6.50 6.60 2.97
C PHE A 134 -6.57 7.25 1.57
N LEU A 135 -6.02 6.58 0.55
CA LEU A 135 -6.03 7.07 -0.84
C LEU A 135 -7.45 7.26 -1.39
N ALA A 136 -8.34 6.30 -1.10
CA ALA A 136 -9.75 6.38 -1.51
C ALA A 136 -10.49 7.52 -0.82
N TRP A 137 -10.25 7.75 0.48
CA TRP A 137 -10.90 8.83 1.22
C TRP A 137 -10.37 10.21 0.83
N THR A 138 -9.07 10.33 0.54
CA THR A 138 -8.51 11.58 -0.02
C THR A 138 -9.06 11.87 -1.40
N MET A 139 -9.35 10.82 -2.19
CA MET A 139 -10.02 10.96 -3.49
C MET A 139 -11.47 11.44 -3.35
N VAL A 140 -12.25 10.84 -2.44
CA VAL A 140 -13.61 11.28 -2.15
C VAL A 140 -13.63 12.72 -1.63
N LEU A 141 -12.73 13.05 -0.69
CA LEU A 141 -12.61 14.41 -0.17
C LEU A 141 -12.32 15.40 -1.32
N SER A 142 -11.39 15.04 -2.22
CA SER A 142 -11.06 15.89 -3.37
C SER A 142 -12.21 16.04 -4.37
N LEU A 143 -12.95 14.96 -4.64
CA LEU A 143 -14.13 15.01 -5.52
C LEU A 143 -15.25 15.91 -4.96
N VAL A 144 -15.40 15.96 -3.65
CA VAL A 144 -16.37 16.85 -3.00
C VAL A 144 -15.85 18.28 -2.98
N THR A 145 -14.58 18.48 -2.65
CA THR A 145 -14.01 19.81 -2.45
C THR A 145 -13.72 20.56 -3.75
N LEU A 146 -13.25 19.89 -4.82
CA LEU A 146 -12.95 20.55 -6.10
C LEU A 146 -14.12 21.33 -6.72
N PRO A 147 -15.34 20.77 -6.89
CA PRO A 147 -16.45 21.51 -7.47
C PRO A 147 -16.89 22.65 -6.55
N ILE A 148 -16.86 22.44 -5.24
CA ILE A 148 -17.15 23.48 -4.24
C ILE A 148 -16.19 24.66 -4.41
N VAL A 149 -14.88 24.39 -4.38
CA VAL A 149 -13.85 25.42 -4.58
C VAL A 149 -13.99 26.08 -5.95
N GLY A 150 -14.29 25.34 -7.01
CA GLY A 150 -14.52 25.88 -8.35
C GLY A 150 -15.68 26.86 -8.40
N VAL A 151 -16.83 26.52 -7.81
CA VAL A 151 -17.98 27.42 -7.70
C VAL A 151 -17.62 28.68 -6.90
N PHE A 152 -16.92 28.53 -5.77
CA PHE A 152 -16.47 29.68 -4.97
C PHE A 152 -15.45 30.55 -5.69
N ALA A 153 -14.55 29.98 -6.48
CA ALA A 153 -13.60 30.73 -7.30
C ALA A 153 -14.32 31.55 -8.37
N LEU A 154 -15.34 30.98 -9.04
CA LEU A 154 -16.14 31.70 -10.02
C LEU A 154 -16.94 32.85 -9.40
N ILE A 155 -17.57 32.61 -8.24
CA ILE A 155 -18.28 33.65 -7.48
C ILE A 155 -17.28 34.74 -7.04
N GLY A 156 -16.13 34.35 -6.49
CA GLY A 156 -15.07 35.25 -6.07
C GLY A 156 -14.58 36.16 -7.19
N LEU A 157 -14.33 35.60 -8.38
CA LEU A 157 -13.92 36.37 -9.56
C LEU A 157 -14.99 37.39 -9.99
N GLY A 158 -16.27 37.01 -9.96
CA GLY A 158 -17.37 37.93 -10.25
C GLY A 158 -17.49 39.07 -9.23
N LEU A 159 -17.26 38.77 -7.94
CA LEU A 159 -17.31 39.78 -6.88
C LEU A 159 -16.11 40.73 -6.93
N VAL A 160 -14.89 40.23 -7.22
CA VAL A 160 -13.69 41.07 -7.46
C VAL A 160 -13.94 42.03 -8.62
N SER A 161 -14.56 41.56 -9.70
CA SER A 161 -14.84 42.37 -10.90
C SER A 161 -15.88 43.48 -10.66
N SER A 162 -16.61 43.43 -9.55
CA SER A 162 -17.70 44.36 -9.22
C SER A 162 -17.30 45.49 -8.26
N ASP A 163 -16.01 45.60 -7.89
CA ASP A 163 -15.47 46.53 -6.87
C ASP A 163 -16.23 46.53 -5.52
N SER A 164 -17.00 45.47 -5.25
CA SER A 164 -17.82 45.36 -4.05
C SER A 164 -16.99 44.87 -2.87
N THR A 165 -16.49 45.80 -2.05
CA THR A 165 -15.74 45.49 -0.83
C THR A 165 -16.55 44.57 0.10
N THR A 166 -17.86 44.78 0.20
CA THR A 166 -18.77 43.94 0.99
C THR A 166 -18.84 42.50 0.48
N GLY A 167 -18.88 42.31 -0.85
CA GLY A 167 -18.88 40.98 -1.47
C GLY A 167 -17.60 40.20 -1.16
N LEU A 168 -16.45 40.87 -1.22
CA LEU A 168 -15.15 40.27 -0.91
C LEU A 168 -15.05 39.82 0.55
N ILE A 169 -15.53 40.63 1.49
CA ILE A 169 -15.51 40.29 2.92
C ILE A 169 -16.38 39.06 3.19
N ILE A 170 -17.62 39.04 2.69
CA ILE A 170 -18.55 37.92 2.90
C ILE A 170 -18.01 36.65 2.23
N GLY A 171 -17.54 36.76 0.99
CA GLY A 171 -16.94 35.64 0.26
C GLY A 171 -15.70 35.09 0.97
N GLY A 172 -14.82 35.96 1.47
CA GLY A 172 -13.62 35.60 2.21
C GLY A 172 -13.93 34.87 3.52
N ILE A 173 -14.88 35.35 4.31
CA ILE A 173 -15.31 34.69 5.56
C ILE A 173 -15.85 33.29 5.26
N PHE A 174 -16.72 33.16 4.27
CA PHE A 174 -17.27 31.86 3.90
C PHE A 174 -16.18 30.89 3.42
N ALA A 175 -15.28 31.35 2.55
CA ALA A 175 -14.15 30.56 2.06
C ALA A 175 -13.22 30.11 3.21
N PHE A 176 -13.01 30.96 4.22
CA PHE A 176 -12.21 30.63 5.39
C PHE A 176 -12.80 29.46 6.20
N PHE A 177 -14.11 29.48 6.49
CA PHE A 177 -14.76 28.38 7.21
C PHE A 177 -14.78 27.09 6.39
N LEU A 178 -14.96 27.20 5.08
CA LEU A 178 -14.91 26.06 4.18
C LEU A 178 -13.52 25.41 4.14
N PHE A 179 -12.49 26.25 4.04
CA PHE A 179 -11.10 25.82 4.14
C PHE A 179 -10.82 25.14 5.48
N LEU A 180 -11.30 25.70 6.59
CA LEU A 180 -11.10 25.13 7.92
C LEU A 180 -11.78 23.76 8.06
N ALA A 181 -13.01 23.61 7.55
CA ALA A 181 -13.71 22.33 7.55
C ALA A 181 -12.95 21.26 6.75
N PHE A 182 -12.46 21.62 5.55
CA PHE A 182 -11.62 20.73 4.75
C PHE A 182 -10.32 20.36 5.45
N LEU A 183 -9.64 21.35 6.04
CA LEU A 183 -8.38 21.18 6.75
C LEU A 183 -8.55 20.18 7.90
N ILE A 184 -9.61 20.32 8.71
CA ILE A 184 -9.90 19.41 9.82
C ILE A 184 -10.08 17.97 9.32
N ILE A 185 -10.91 17.75 8.28
CA ILE A 185 -11.16 16.40 7.77
C ILE A 185 -9.86 15.79 7.20
N SER A 186 -9.06 16.58 6.49
CA SER A 186 -7.75 16.16 5.97
C SER A 186 -6.77 15.76 7.10
N ILE A 187 -6.74 16.54 8.19
CA ILE A 187 -5.97 16.20 9.40
C ILE A 187 -6.42 14.85 9.96
N LEU A 188 -7.71 14.63 10.15
CA LEU A 188 -8.25 13.41 10.74
C LEU A 188 -7.82 12.16 9.95
N PHE A 189 -7.95 12.19 8.62
CA PHE A 189 -7.52 11.07 7.77
C PHE A 189 -6.01 10.85 7.86
N THR A 190 -5.22 11.91 7.86
CA THR A 190 -3.77 11.80 7.93
C THR A 190 -3.29 11.28 9.29
N VAL A 191 -3.92 11.70 10.39
CA VAL A 191 -3.64 11.21 11.74
C VAL A 191 -3.94 9.71 11.85
N GLN A 192 -5.11 9.26 11.39
CA GLN A 192 -5.45 7.83 11.39
C GLN A 192 -4.50 7.02 10.48
N ARG A 193 -3.97 7.64 9.42
CA ARG A 193 -2.97 7.01 8.56
C ARG A 193 -1.61 6.87 9.26
N LEU A 194 -1.18 7.89 9.99
CA LEU A 194 0.02 7.86 10.82
C LEU A 194 -0.09 6.78 11.91
N HIS A 195 -1.26 6.68 12.55
CA HIS A 195 -1.55 5.64 13.53
C HIS A 195 -1.48 4.23 12.94
N ASP A 196 -1.86 4.03 11.66
CA ASP A 196 -1.72 2.73 11.01
C ASP A 196 -0.26 2.32 10.81
N ILE A 197 0.61 3.28 10.46
CA ILE A 197 2.07 3.10 10.39
C ILE A 197 2.66 2.91 11.81
N GLY A 198 1.95 3.32 12.85
CA GLY A 198 2.39 3.27 14.25
C GLY A 198 3.16 4.52 14.68
N TRP A 199 3.10 5.59 13.89
CA TRP A 199 3.69 6.89 14.18
C TRP A 199 2.72 7.81 14.93
N SER A 200 3.26 8.86 15.54
CA SER A 200 2.47 9.89 16.23
C SER A 200 1.70 10.76 15.22
N GLY A 201 0.44 11.07 15.53
CA GLY A 201 -0.37 12.02 14.76
C GLY A 201 0.24 13.42 14.68
N TRP A 202 1.09 13.81 15.63
CA TRP A 202 1.82 15.08 15.62
C TRP A 202 2.73 15.26 14.40
N LEU A 203 3.17 14.17 13.76
CA LEU A 203 3.94 14.25 12.52
C LEU A 203 3.15 14.87 11.36
N TRP A 204 1.82 15.03 11.50
CA TRP A 204 1.04 15.82 10.56
C TRP A 204 1.58 17.24 10.38
N LEU A 205 2.17 17.85 11.42
CA LEU A 205 2.77 19.19 11.34
C LEU A 205 3.91 19.29 10.32
N LEU A 206 4.51 18.17 9.88
CA LEU A 206 5.50 18.16 8.81
C LEU A 206 4.94 18.64 7.48
N ASN A 207 3.61 18.60 7.29
CA ASN A 207 2.97 19.19 6.11
C ASN A 207 3.12 20.73 6.06
N LEU A 208 3.42 21.39 7.17
CA LEU A 208 3.61 22.85 7.24
C LEU A 208 5.05 23.28 6.90
N VAL A 209 5.99 22.33 6.83
CA VAL A 209 7.39 22.61 6.49
C VAL A 209 7.53 22.59 4.96
N PRO A 210 8.02 23.68 4.32
CA PRO A 210 8.24 23.70 2.87
C PRO A 210 9.15 22.55 2.42
N PHE A 211 8.95 22.06 1.20
CA PHE A 211 9.58 20.87 0.61
C PHE A 211 9.24 19.56 1.32
N VAL A 212 9.48 19.46 2.63
CA VAL A 212 9.16 18.26 3.42
C VAL A 212 7.66 17.94 3.32
N GLY A 213 6.80 18.94 3.48
CA GLY A 213 5.35 18.80 3.36
C GLY A 213 4.87 18.41 1.97
N SER A 214 5.65 18.65 0.93
CA SER A 214 5.33 18.22 -0.44
C SER A 214 5.59 16.71 -0.63
N PHE A 215 6.64 16.18 -0.03
CA PHE A 215 7.00 14.75 -0.14
C PHE A 215 6.36 13.88 0.93
N PHE A 216 6.08 14.43 2.12
CA PHE A 216 5.58 13.66 3.26
C PHE A 216 4.26 12.91 2.99
N PRO A 217 3.22 13.50 2.35
CA PRO A 217 2.02 12.78 1.95
C PRO A 217 2.29 11.57 1.03
N LEU A 218 3.29 11.68 0.14
CA LEU A 218 3.69 10.58 -0.74
C LEU A 218 4.30 9.44 0.06
N VAL A 219 5.19 9.77 1.01
CA VAL A 219 5.83 8.78 1.89
C VAL A 219 4.79 7.99 2.68
N ILE A 220 3.85 8.66 3.37
CA ILE A 220 2.83 7.98 4.18
C ILE A 220 1.84 7.16 3.32
N THR A 221 1.70 7.50 2.04
CA THR A 221 0.85 6.73 1.10
C THR A 221 1.53 5.42 0.70
N VAL A 222 2.85 5.43 0.48
CA VAL A 222 3.61 4.25 0.02
C VAL A 222 3.98 3.30 1.15
N VAL A 223 4.39 3.83 2.31
CA VAL A 223 4.87 3.04 3.44
C VAL A 223 3.81 2.03 3.90
N PRO A 224 4.11 0.74 4.12
CA PRO A 224 3.14 -0.21 4.65
C PRO A 224 2.74 0.11 6.10
N GLY A 225 1.48 -0.16 6.45
CA GLY A 225 1.02 -0.12 7.84
C GLY A 225 1.32 -1.40 8.61
N ASN A 226 1.12 -1.39 9.93
CA ASN A 226 1.33 -2.57 10.78
C ASN A 226 0.24 -3.63 10.55
N THR A 227 0.62 -4.88 10.32
CA THR A 227 -0.32 -5.99 10.10
C THR A 227 -0.97 -6.49 11.39
N GLY A 228 -0.26 -6.38 12.52
CA GLY A 228 -0.77 -6.73 13.84
C GLY A 228 -1.42 -5.56 14.58
N THR A 229 -1.84 -5.85 15.81
CA THR A 229 -2.28 -4.83 16.77
C THR A 229 -1.12 -3.91 17.12
N ASN A 230 -1.35 -2.61 17.11
CA ASN A 230 -0.38 -1.61 17.56
C ASN A 230 -0.99 -0.77 18.70
N ARG A 231 -0.25 0.24 19.19
CA ARG A 231 -0.71 1.12 20.28
C ARG A 231 -2.02 1.88 20.00
N TYR A 232 -2.43 1.97 18.74
CA TYR A 232 -3.64 2.65 18.29
C TYR A 232 -4.79 1.67 18.01
N GLY A 233 -4.60 0.37 18.28
CA GLY A 233 -5.62 -0.66 18.19
C GLY A 233 -5.37 -1.73 17.12
N PRO A 234 -6.36 -2.61 16.92
CA PRO A 234 -6.28 -3.71 15.95
C PRO A 234 -6.19 -3.20 14.51
N PRO A 235 -5.78 -4.05 13.56
CA PRO A 235 -5.64 -3.65 12.16
C PRO A 235 -6.99 -3.25 11.55
N PRO A 236 -7.00 -2.37 10.53
CA PRO A 236 -8.23 -2.00 9.83
C PRO A 236 -8.81 -3.18 9.05
N PRO A 237 -10.14 -3.21 8.83
CA PRO A 237 -10.80 -4.30 8.14
C PRO A 237 -10.38 -4.37 6.66
N PRO A 238 -10.55 -5.54 6.01
CA PRO A 238 -10.27 -5.74 4.60
C PRO A 238 -10.93 -4.66 3.71
N ASN A 239 -10.26 -4.30 2.62
CA ASN A 239 -10.73 -3.26 1.71
C ASN A 239 -11.82 -3.79 0.77
N SER A 240 -12.92 -3.04 0.63
CA SER A 240 -13.98 -3.35 -0.33
C SER A 240 -13.54 -3.10 -1.78
N THR A 241 -14.31 -3.62 -2.74
CA THR A 241 -14.09 -3.37 -4.18
C THR A 241 -14.17 -1.88 -4.50
N ALA A 242 -15.12 -1.15 -3.92
CA ALA A 242 -15.25 0.29 -4.08
C ALA A 242 -13.97 1.05 -3.69
N VAL A 243 -13.34 0.69 -2.56
CA VAL A 243 -12.07 1.30 -2.14
C VAL A 243 -10.99 1.08 -3.21
N LYS A 244 -10.90 -0.12 -3.79
CA LYS A 244 -9.93 -0.43 -4.84
C LYS A 244 -10.18 0.39 -6.11
N VAL A 245 -11.44 0.53 -6.51
CA VAL A 245 -11.83 1.35 -7.68
C VAL A 245 -11.47 2.82 -7.48
N LEU A 246 -11.79 3.39 -6.30
CA LEU A 246 -11.43 4.77 -5.98
C LEU A 246 -9.91 4.98 -6.00
N CYS A 247 -9.14 4.02 -5.48
CA CYS A 247 -7.68 4.05 -5.57
C CYS A 247 -7.18 4.04 -7.02
N SER A 248 -7.71 3.16 -7.87
CA SER A 248 -7.30 3.10 -9.28
C SER A 248 -7.64 4.38 -10.02
N LEU A 249 -8.82 4.97 -9.77
CA LEU A 249 -9.21 6.25 -10.34
C LEU A 249 -8.26 7.37 -9.91
N TRP A 250 -7.82 7.36 -8.65
CA TRP A 250 -6.86 8.36 -8.15
C TRP A 250 -5.49 8.26 -8.84
N ILE A 251 -5.00 7.03 -9.06
CA ILE A 251 -3.75 6.81 -9.80
C ILE A 251 -3.89 7.27 -11.26
N VAL A 252 -5.01 6.96 -11.91
CA VAL A 252 -5.30 7.44 -13.27
C VAL A 252 -5.35 8.96 -13.32
N LEU A 253 -5.98 9.61 -12.34
CA LEU A 253 -6.07 11.07 -12.26
C LEU A 253 -4.68 11.70 -12.10
N ILE A 254 -3.82 11.15 -11.24
CA ILE A 254 -2.43 11.61 -11.09
C ILE A 254 -1.66 11.46 -12.39
N GLY A 255 -1.81 10.32 -13.08
CA GLY A 255 -1.19 10.08 -14.38
C GLY A 255 -1.64 11.08 -15.44
N LEU A 256 -2.95 11.34 -15.52
CA LEU A 256 -3.51 12.33 -16.45
C LEU A 256 -3.02 13.74 -16.13
N GLY A 257 -2.98 14.10 -14.84
CA GLY A 257 -2.44 15.38 -14.38
C GLY A 257 -0.97 15.58 -14.76
N PHE A 258 -0.16 14.53 -14.62
CA PHE A 258 1.26 14.57 -15.02
C PHE A 258 1.42 14.78 -16.54
N VAL A 259 0.65 14.04 -17.35
CA VAL A 259 0.66 14.22 -18.82
C VAL A 259 0.22 15.63 -19.22
N GLY A 260 -0.85 16.13 -18.60
CA GLY A 260 -1.35 17.50 -18.84
C GLY A 260 -0.33 18.56 -18.45
N ALA A 261 0.34 18.41 -17.31
CA ALA A 261 1.41 19.33 -16.89
C ALA A 261 2.61 19.30 -17.84
N MET A 262 2.99 18.12 -18.33
CA MET A 262 4.08 17.98 -19.31
C MET A 262 3.73 18.64 -20.65
N MET A 263 2.52 18.40 -21.17
CA MET A 263 2.03 19.02 -22.40
C MET A 263 1.93 20.55 -22.26
N GLY A 264 1.39 21.03 -21.13
CA GLY A 264 1.32 22.45 -20.81
C GLY A 264 2.71 23.10 -20.75
N GLY A 265 3.65 22.48 -20.02
CA GLY A 265 5.02 22.98 -19.92
C GLY A 265 5.73 23.06 -21.27
N ILE A 266 5.57 22.04 -22.13
CA ILE A 266 6.10 22.07 -23.51
C ILE A 266 5.46 23.22 -24.31
N SER A 267 4.14 23.42 -24.21
CA SER A 267 3.46 24.51 -24.92
C SER A 267 3.91 25.90 -24.46
N THR A 268 4.17 26.09 -23.16
CA THR A 268 4.66 27.37 -22.64
C THR A 268 6.09 27.66 -23.11
N ILE A 269 6.97 26.64 -23.10
CA ILE A 269 8.34 26.79 -23.62
C ILE A 269 8.32 27.09 -25.12
N GLN A 270 7.43 26.43 -25.88
CA GLN A 270 7.28 26.71 -27.30
C GLN A 270 6.83 28.16 -27.54
N GLN A 271 5.85 28.65 -26.78
CA GLN A 271 5.35 30.02 -26.90
C GLN A 271 6.41 31.07 -26.51
N GLU A 272 7.22 30.79 -25.49
CA GLU A 272 8.34 31.65 -25.10
C GLU A 272 9.47 31.65 -26.14
N TYR A 273 9.73 30.51 -26.78
CA TYR A 273 10.68 30.41 -27.88
C TYR A 273 10.20 31.19 -29.11
N GLU A 274 8.91 31.05 -29.48
CA GLU A 274 8.30 31.80 -30.60
C GLU A 274 8.33 33.31 -30.36
N SER A 275 7.93 33.78 -29.17
CA SER A 275 7.94 35.21 -28.84
C SER A 275 9.35 35.81 -28.77
N SER A 276 10.33 35.04 -28.29
CA SER A 276 11.74 35.44 -28.29
C SER A 276 12.31 35.55 -29.71
N LEU A 277 11.89 34.66 -30.61
CA LEU A 277 12.25 34.68 -32.04
C LEU A 277 11.67 35.91 -32.74
N GLU A 278 10.38 36.20 -32.54
CA GLU A 278 9.72 37.38 -33.12
C GLU A 278 10.37 38.69 -32.64
N SER A 279 10.60 38.82 -31.33
CA SER A 279 11.30 39.97 -30.76
C SER A 279 12.70 40.15 -31.34
N SER A 280 13.43 39.05 -31.56
CA SER A 280 14.77 39.09 -32.16
C SER A 280 14.75 39.50 -33.64
N TYR A 281 13.70 39.13 -34.39
CA TYR A 281 13.51 39.57 -35.78
C TYR A 281 13.09 41.04 -35.88
N GLU A 282 12.21 41.53 -35.00
CA GLU A 282 11.80 42.94 -34.99
C GLU A 282 12.93 43.87 -34.47
N SER A 283 13.78 43.37 -33.58
CA SER A 283 14.88 44.16 -32.99
C SER A 283 16.21 44.05 -33.75
N GLY A 284 16.30 43.18 -34.76
CA GLY A 284 17.48 43.03 -35.60
C GLY A 284 17.65 44.27 -36.48
N PRO A 285 18.83 44.92 -36.51
CA PRO A 285 19.05 45.98 -37.48
C PRO A 285 18.89 45.36 -38.86
N VAL A 286 17.93 45.87 -39.64
CA VAL A 286 17.85 45.59 -41.06
C VAL A 286 19.11 46.20 -41.68
N VAL A 287 20.20 45.43 -41.70
CA VAL A 287 21.34 45.69 -42.56
C VAL A 287 20.84 45.38 -43.97
N THR A 288 20.21 46.40 -44.55
CA THR A 288 20.23 46.55 -45.99
C THR A 288 21.70 46.72 -46.33
N ASP A 289 22.36 45.64 -46.77
CA ASP A 289 23.50 45.78 -47.65
C ASP A 289 22.95 46.43 -48.93
N GLU A 290 22.81 47.75 -48.90
CA GLU A 290 22.89 48.55 -50.12
C GLU A 290 24.26 48.22 -50.71
N ILE A 291 24.26 47.34 -51.71
CA ILE A 291 25.36 47.23 -52.65
C ILE A 291 25.42 48.59 -53.33
N ASP A 292 26.29 49.47 -52.85
CA ASP A 292 26.69 50.68 -53.56
C ASP A 292 27.32 50.22 -54.88
N VAL A 293 26.50 50.19 -55.93
CA VAL A 293 26.99 50.14 -57.30
C VAL A 293 27.57 51.51 -57.59
N GLU A 294 28.86 51.66 -57.30
CA GLU A 294 29.64 52.83 -57.64
C GLU A 294 29.60 53.00 -59.17
N SER A 295 28.79 53.97 -59.60
CA SER A 295 28.56 54.27 -61.01
C SER A 295 29.74 55.09 -61.53
N GLU A 296 30.74 54.40 -62.09
CA GLU A 296 31.65 55.04 -63.03
C GLU A 296 30.86 55.56 -64.23
N SER A 297 30.89 56.87 -64.43
CA SER A 297 30.57 57.48 -65.73
C SER A 297 31.36 58.78 -65.94
N PRO A 298 31.61 59.14 -67.20
CA PRO A 298 32.96 59.31 -67.71
C PRO A 298 33.46 60.76 -67.68
N ALA A 299 34.77 60.87 -67.92
CA ALA A 299 35.54 62.10 -68.07
C ALA A 299 34.83 63.23 -68.84
N ASN A 300 34.92 64.45 -68.30
CA ASN A 300 35.26 65.61 -69.12
C ASN A 300 35.98 66.71 -68.33
N SER A 301 36.96 67.27 -69.02
CA SER A 301 37.98 68.26 -68.67
C SER A 301 37.48 69.59 -68.09
N THR A 302 38.29 70.24 -67.23
CA THR A 302 38.95 71.53 -67.54
C THR A 302 39.92 71.96 -66.43
N ASP A 303 41.18 72.17 -66.82
CA ASP A 303 42.06 73.30 -66.52
C ASP A 303 42.40 73.72 -65.07
N ASP A 304 43.71 73.60 -64.79
CA ASP A 304 44.63 74.69 -64.45
C ASP A 304 45.25 74.72 -63.03
N ALA A 305 46.51 75.16 -63.05
CA ALA A 305 47.40 75.60 -61.98
C ALA A 305 48.21 74.55 -61.19
N ALA A 306 49.51 74.59 -61.47
CA ALA A 306 50.61 73.84 -60.89
C ALA A 306 51.08 74.37 -59.51
N GLU A 307 51.67 73.49 -58.69
CA GLU A 307 52.64 73.88 -57.65
C GLU A 307 53.69 72.75 -57.46
N PRO A 308 54.98 73.05 -57.22
CA PRO A 308 56.10 72.29 -57.78
C PRO A 308 56.61 71.13 -56.91
N ALA A 309 57.27 70.18 -57.59
CA ALA A 309 57.94 69.02 -57.02
C ALA A 309 59.15 69.39 -56.13
N GLN A 310 59.26 68.73 -54.98
CA GLN A 310 60.47 68.76 -54.15
C GLN A 310 61.54 67.79 -54.70
N PRO A 311 62.84 68.14 -54.60
CA PRO A 311 63.92 67.46 -55.32
C PRO A 311 64.34 66.12 -54.67
N PRO A 312 64.99 65.23 -55.45
CA PRO A 312 65.42 63.92 -54.96
C PRO A 312 66.69 64.02 -54.12
N VAL A 313 66.67 63.37 -52.96
CA VAL A 313 67.87 63.08 -52.17
C VAL A 313 68.38 61.70 -52.58
N ASP A 314 69.50 61.66 -53.29
CA ASP A 314 70.27 60.42 -53.42
C ASP A 314 71.78 60.64 -53.27
N SER A 315 72.33 59.80 -52.40
CA SER A 315 73.71 59.36 -52.19
C SER A 315 74.89 60.09 -52.84
N ALA A 316 75.77 60.67 -52.00
CA ALA A 316 77.22 60.66 -52.20
C ALA A 316 78.02 61.01 -50.93
N GLN A 317 78.94 60.10 -50.58
CA GLN A 317 80.28 60.30 -49.99
C GLN A 317 80.51 60.62 -48.49
N GLU A 318 81.36 59.74 -47.93
CA GLU A 318 82.25 59.77 -46.74
C GLU A 318 81.66 59.78 -45.31
#